data_AF-A0AAE0IWQ5-F1
#
_entry.id   AF-A0AAE0IWQ5-F1
#
_cell.length_a   1.000
_cell.length_b   1.000
_cell.length_c   1.000
_cell.angle_alpha   90.00
_cell.angle_beta   90.00
_cell.angle_gamma   90.00
#
_symmetry.space_group_name_H-M   'P 1'
#
loop_
_entity.id
_entity.type
_entity.pdbx_description
1 polymer ?
#
loop_
_entity_poly.entity_id
_entity_poly.type
_entity_poly.pdbx_seq_one_letter_code
_entity_poly.pdbx_strand_id
1 'polypeptide(L)'
;MAGVHHHTHSMTPPHAPGPYKAPLGPKDSRILEPIIYLVRLAPGHTLEKHSEAIGRDIQPYVVMILNMEKYRVRNQVLFTCQGVDDKMLDDIRLDPGVERVDYDGGWNLLFDGEN
;
A
#
# COMPACT_ATOMS: atom_id res chain seq x y z
N MET A 1 57.51 3.13 -22.30
CA MET A 1 56.44 2.49 -21.51
C MET A 1 56.08 3.41 -20.35
N ALA A 2 54.85 3.93 -20.34
CA ALA A 2 54.12 4.38 -19.15
C ALA A 2 52.76 4.89 -19.65
N GLY A 3 51.75 4.01 -19.60
CA GLY A 3 50.37 4.36 -19.89
C GLY A 3 49.80 5.17 -18.74
N VAL A 4 49.24 6.34 -19.04
CA VAL A 4 48.53 7.17 -18.07
C VAL A 4 47.07 6.75 -18.11
N HIS A 5 46.64 6.00 -17.10
CA HIS A 5 45.26 5.57 -16.95
C HIS A 5 44.42 6.78 -16.52
N HIS A 6 43.66 7.35 -17.45
CA HIS A 6 42.56 8.25 -17.14
C HIS A 6 41.51 7.45 -16.34
N HIS A 7 41.42 7.72 -15.05
CA HIS A 7 40.28 7.30 -14.24
C HIS A 7 39.09 8.16 -14.64
N THR A 8 38.31 7.68 -15.61
CA THR A 8 36.94 8.17 -15.81
C THR A 8 36.12 7.71 -14.62
N HIS A 9 35.83 8.63 -13.69
CA HIS A 9 34.75 8.45 -12.74
C HIS A 9 33.47 8.27 -13.55
N SER A 10 32.96 7.04 -13.59
CA SER A 10 31.64 6.72 -14.11
C SER A 10 30.60 7.45 -13.25
N MET A 11 30.20 8.64 -13.67
CA MET A 11 28.95 9.24 -13.22
C MET A 11 27.82 8.38 -13.79
N THR A 12 27.37 7.40 -13.04
CA THR A 12 26.06 6.78 -13.28
C THR A 12 25.02 7.90 -13.18
N PRO A 13 24.19 8.15 -14.22
CA PRO A 13 23.06 9.06 -14.08
C PRO A 13 22.14 8.57 -12.94
N PRO A 14 21.52 9.47 -12.16
CA PRO A 14 20.55 9.05 -11.16
C PRO A 14 19.48 8.23 -11.85
N HIS A 15 19.26 7.02 -11.34
CA HIS A 15 18.15 6.15 -11.74
C HIS A 15 16.89 7.01 -11.92
N ALA A 16 16.31 6.99 -13.12
CA ALA A 16 14.97 7.53 -13.31
C ALA A 16 14.08 6.92 -12.22
N PRO A 17 13.32 7.72 -11.44
CA PRO A 17 12.41 7.16 -10.46
C PRO A 17 11.47 6.23 -11.21
N GLY A 18 11.42 4.95 -10.80
CA GLY A 18 10.45 4.00 -11.34
C GLY A 18 9.02 4.52 -11.16
N PRO A 19 8.02 3.86 -11.76
CA PRO A 19 6.63 4.23 -11.54
C PRO A 19 6.35 4.27 -10.03
N TYR A 20 5.58 5.27 -9.61
CA TYR A 20 5.17 5.42 -8.21
C TYR A 20 4.65 4.08 -7.67
N LYS A 21 5.11 3.71 -6.48
CA LYS A 21 4.59 2.55 -5.75
C LYS A 21 4.47 2.89 -4.28
N ALA A 22 3.25 2.85 -3.76
CA ALA A 22 2.95 3.10 -2.37
C ALA A 22 3.79 2.19 -1.46
N PRO A 23 4.29 2.72 -0.32
CA PRO A 23 5.03 1.92 0.64
C PRO A 23 4.15 0.81 1.21
N LEU A 24 4.74 -0.37 1.36
CA LEU A 24 4.15 -1.50 2.07
C LEU A 24 4.81 -1.61 3.44
N GLY A 25 4.00 -1.57 4.50
CA GLY A 25 4.47 -1.76 5.87
C GLY A 25 5.12 -3.13 6.10
N PRO A 26 5.93 -3.30 7.15
CA PRO A 26 6.53 -4.59 7.45
C PRO A 26 5.45 -5.63 7.79
N LYS A 27 5.62 -6.86 7.30
CA LYS A 27 4.77 -7.99 7.70
C LYS A 27 5.14 -8.41 9.12
N ASP A 28 4.19 -8.33 10.05
CA ASP A 28 4.36 -8.90 11.38
C ASP A 28 4.23 -10.43 11.28
N SER A 29 5.16 -11.16 11.89
CA SER A 29 5.18 -12.63 11.88
C SER A 29 3.96 -13.27 12.54
N ARG A 30 3.20 -12.50 13.32
CA ARG A 30 1.95 -12.94 13.98
C ARG A 30 0.73 -12.88 13.05
N ILE A 31 0.86 -12.30 11.86
CA ILE A 31 -0.24 -12.21 10.89
C ILE A 31 -0.42 -13.59 10.25
N LEU A 32 -1.50 -14.25 10.63
CA LEU A 32 -1.92 -15.52 10.08
C LEU A 32 -2.71 -15.32 8.79
N GLU A 33 -2.72 -16.36 7.96
CA GLU A 33 -3.62 -16.41 6.82
C GLU A 33 -5.09 -16.49 7.30
N PRO A 34 -6.03 -15.84 6.60
CA PRO A 34 -5.84 -15.07 5.38
C PRO A 34 -5.28 -13.66 5.65
N ILE A 35 -4.28 -13.23 4.86
CA ILE A 35 -3.72 -11.88 4.96
C ILE A 35 -4.80 -10.83 4.65
N ILE A 36 -4.92 -9.86 5.55
CA ILE A 36 -5.70 -8.64 5.36
C ILE A 36 -4.73 -7.48 5.15
N TYR A 37 -5.05 -6.58 4.24
CA TYR A 37 -4.32 -5.33 4.01
C TYR A 37 -5.16 -4.13 4.42
N LEU A 38 -4.56 -3.19 5.12
CA LEU A 38 -5.10 -1.86 5.35
C LEU A 38 -4.56 -0.90 4.29
N VAL A 39 -5.44 -0.30 3.51
CA VAL A 39 -5.10 0.66 2.46
C VAL A 39 -5.54 2.05 2.89
N ARG A 40 -4.63 3.02 2.79
CA ARG A 40 -4.89 4.44 3.03
C ARG A 40 -4.90 5.19 1.71
N LEU A 41 -6.05 5.77 1.38
CA LEU A 41 -6.19 6.65 0.21
C LEU A 41 -5.87 8.10 0.58
N ALA A 42 -5.29 8.82 -0.38
CA ALA A 42 -5.05 10.25 -0.29
C ALA A 42 -6.37 11.02 -0.14
N PRO A 43 -6.35 12.22 0.45
CA PRO A 43 -7.56 13.00 0.63
C PRO A 43 -8.29 13.27 -0.68
N GLY A 44 -9.59 12.99 -0.73
CA GLY A 44 -10.41 13.18 -1.94
C GLY A 44 -10.25 12.08 -3.01
N HIS A 45 -9.44 11.05 -2.74
CA HIS A 45 -9.40 9.83 -3.53
C HIS A 45 -10.41 8.81 -2.97
N THR A 46 -11.34 8.37 -3.81
CA THR A 46 -12.45 7.51 -3.41
C THR A 46 -12.20 6.07 -3.83
N LEU A 47 -12.99 5.12 -3.33
CA LEU A 47 -12.90 3.73 -3.77
C LEU A 47 -13.21 3.56 -5.26
N GLU A 48 -14.12 4.37 -5.80
CA GLU A 48 -14.46 4.34 -7.23
C GLU A 48 -13.25 4.79 -8.06
N LYS A 49 -12.60 5.91 -7.69
CA LYS A 49 -11.37 6.37 -8.35
C LYS A 49 -10.24 5.37 -8.21
N HIS A 50 -10.16 4.67 -7.08
CA HIS A 50 -9.20 3.61 -6.87
C HIS A 50 -9.44 2.42 -7.81
N SER A 51 -10.69 1.93 -7.90
CA SER A 51 -11.08 0.86 -8.84
C SER A 51 -10.76 1.23 -10.30
N GLU A 52 -11.03 2.48 -10.69
CA GLU A 52 -10.67 3.00 -12.01
C GLU A 52 -9.15 2.99 -12.24
N ALA A 53 -8.37 3.45 -11.26
CA ALA A 53 -6.92 3.53 -11.35
C ALA A 53 -6.26 2.15 -11.50
N ILE A 54 -6.76 1.13 -10.81
CA ILE A 54 -6.25 -0.24 -10.91
C ILE A 54 -6.87 -1.03 -12.08
N GLY A 55 -7.83 -0.43 -12.79
CA GLY A 55 -8.50 -1.05 -13.94
C GLY A 55 -9.41 -2.24 -13.59
N ARG A 56 -9.83 -2.37 -12.33
CA ARG A 56 -10.69 -3.45 -11.83
C ARG A 56 -11.44 -3.04 -10.58
N ASP A 57 -12.60 -3.64 -10.36
CA ASP A 57 -13.39 -3.35 -9.16
C ASP A 57 -12.73 -3.93 -7.90
N ILE A 58 -12.42 -3.07 -6.93
CA ILE A 58 -11.87 -3.44 -5.62
C ILE A 58 -12.95 -3.90 -4.65
N GLN A 59 -14.22 -3.48 -4.83
CA GLN A 59 -15.27 -3.71 -3.83
C GLN A 59 -15.43 -5.17 -3.38
N PRO A 60 -15.32 -6.20 -4.26
CA PRO A 60 -15.44 -7.60 -3.84
C PRO A 60 -14.37 -8.04 -2.82
N TYR A 61 -13.25 -7.33 -2.75
CA TYR A 61 -12.14 -7.61 -1.85
C TYR A 61 -12.22 -6.78 -0.57
N VAL A 62 -13.05 -5.73 -0.52
CA VAL A 62 -13.18 -4.85 0.64
C VAL A 62 -13.90 -5.57 1.76
N VAL A 63 -13.24 -5.69 2.91
CA VAL A 63 -13.82 -6.28 4.13
C VAL A 63 -14.51 -5.20 4.95
N MET A 64 -13.88 -4.04 5.10
CA MET A 64 -14.42 -2.94 5.91
C MET A 64 -13.91 -1.60 5.41
N ILE A 65 -14.78 -0.60 5.39
CA ILE A 65 -14.39 0.81 5.21
C ILE A 65 -14.38 1.46 6.59
N LEU A 66 -13.23 2.00 6.99
CA LEU A 66 -13.05 2.64 8.29
C LEU A 66 -13.54 4.08 8.22
N ASN A 67 -14.62 4.40 8.96
CA ASN A 67 -15.01 5.80 9.17
C ASN A 67 -14.03 6.47 10.14
N MET A 68 -13.15 7.30 9.60
CA MET A 68 -12.07 7.95 10.33
C MET A 68 -12.43 9.27 11.01
N GLU A 69 -13.70 9.68 11.02
CA GLU A 69 -14.15 10.82 11.84
C GLU A 69 -13.74 10.66 13.31
N LYS A 70 -13.74 9.42 13.82
CA LYS A 70 -13.28 9.06 15.16
C LYS A 70 -11.77 9.23 15.37
N TYR A 71 -10.96 9.19 14.32
CA TYR A 71 -9.50 9.11 14.38
C TYR A 71 -8.79 10.38 13.91
N ARG A 72 -9.51 11.49 13.72
CA ARG A 72 -8.99 12.80 13.27
C ARG A 72 -8.28 12.78 11.91
N VAL A 73 -8.40 11.71 11.13
CA VAL A 73 -7.95 11.67 9.75
C VAL A 73 -9.09 12.18 8.89
N ARG A 74 -9.17 13.49 8.71
CA ARG A 74 -10.24 14.11 7.94
C ARG A 74 -10.03 13.87 6.45
N ASN A 75 -11.10 13.51 5.76
CA ASN A 75 -11.20 13.42 4.30
C ASN A 75 -10.38 12.32 3.61
N GLN A 76 -9.85 11.35 4.35
CA GLN A 76 -9.22 10.15 3.77
C GLN A 76 -10.14 8.95 3.89
N VAL A 77 -10.12 8.10 2.86
CA VAL A 77 -10.73 6.77 2.91
C VAL A 77 -9.67 5.79 3.37
N LEU A 78 -9.99 5.02 4.40
CA LEU A 78 -9.24 3.86 4.81
C LEU A 78 -10.13 2.65 4.65
N PHE A 79 -9.61 1.58 4.07
CA PHE A 79 -10.34 0.34 3.95
C PHE A 79 -9.42 -0.84 4.15
N THR A 80 -9.99 -1.95 4.61
CA THR A 80 -9.31 -3.23 4.66
C THR A 80 -9.76 -4.11 3.52
N CYS A 81 -8.84 -4.89 2.96
CA CYS A 81 -9.15 -5.86 1.92
C CYS A 81 -8.47 -7.21 2.16
N GLN A 82 -9.10 -8.28 1.69
CA GLN A 82 -8.67 -9.67 1.84
C GLN A 82 -8.79 -10.41 0.51
N GLY A 83 -8.06 -11.50 0.34
CA GLY A 83 -8.12 -12.31 -0.90
C GLY A 83 -7.43 -11.65 -2.08
N VAL A 84 -6.54 -10.70 -1.76
CA VAL A 84 -5.71 -9.94 -2.69
C VAL A 84 -4.44 -10.75 -2.95
N ASP A 85 -4.22 -11.15 -4.20
CA ASP A 85 -2.97 -11.79 -4.63
C ASP A 85 -1.84 -10.76 -4.81
N ASP A 86 -0.61 -11.24 -5.03
CA ASP A 86 0.57 -10.38 -5.17
C ASP A 86 0.42 -9.38 -6.32
N LYS A 87 -0.24 -9.79 -7.42
CA LYS A 87 -0.49 -8.90 -8.55
C LYS A 87 -1.45 -7.78 -8.17
N MET A 88 -2.56 -8.11 -7.53
CA MET A 88 -3.54 -7.13 -7.08
C MET A 88 -2.96 -6.21 -6.01
N LEU A 89 -2.14 -6.73 -5.11
CA LEU A 89 -1.40 -5.91 -4.15
C LEU A 89 -0.48 -4.91 -4.87
N ASP A 90 0.20 -5.36 -5.91
CA ASP A 90 1.05 -4.48 -6.73
C ASP A 90 0.24 -3.44 -7.49
N ASP A 91 -0.88 -3.82 -8.11
CA ASP A 91 -1.79 -2.90 -8.80
C ASP A 91 -2.33 -1.83 -7.84
N ILE A 92 -2.78 -2.22 -6.64
CA ILE A 92 -3.22 -1.30 -5.57
C ILE A 92 -2.11 -0.31 -5.25
N ARG A 93 -0.87 -0.77 -5.10
CA ARG A 93 0.26 0.10 -4.73
C ARG A 93 0.69 1.02 -5.86
N LEU A 94 0.42 0.68 -7.11
CA LEU A 94 0.75 1.55 -8.26
C LEU A 94 -0.21 2.73 -8.40
N ASP A 95 -1.38 2.70 -7.74
CA ASP A 95 -2.31 3.83 -7.75
C ASP A 95 -1.70 5.04 -7.00
N PRO A 96 -1.47 6.19 -7.68
CA PRO A 96 -0.95 7.40 -7.04
C PRO A 96 -1.85 7.98 -5.95
N GLY A 97 -3.13 7.61 -5.93
CA GLY A 97 -4.07 7.96 -4.87
C GLY A 97 -3.97 7.08 -3.62
N VAL A 98 -3.13 6.05 -3.61
CA VAL A 98 -2.82 5.25 -2.41
C VAL A 98 -1.57 5.81 -1.74
N GLU A 99 -1.68 6.26 -0.48
CA GLU A 99 -0.55 6.78 0.27
C GLU A 99 0.29 5.69 0.92
N ARG A 100 -0.36 4.61 1.36
CA ARG A 100 0.27 3.53 2.11
C ARG A 100 -0.60 2.28 2.13
N VAL A 101 0.07 1.12 2.14
CA VAL A 101 -0.54 -0.17 2.42
C VAL A 101 0.16 -0.78 3.63
N ASP A 102 -0.59 -1.29 4.59
CA ASP A 102 -0.05 -2.02 5.74
C ASP A 102 -0.67 -3.41 5.80
N TYR A 103 0.06 -4.38 6.34
CA TYR A 103 -0.58 -5.64 6.73
C TYR A 103 -1.48 -5.36 7.94
N ASP A 104 -2.74 -5.74 7.84
CA ASP A 104 -3.67 -5.72 8.96
C ASP A 104 -3.65 -7.10 9.62
N GLY A 105 -3.14 -7.16 10.85
CA GLY A 105 -3.09 -8.40 11.63
C GLY A 105 -4.45 -8.86 12.15
N GLY A 106 -5.53 -8.19 11.75
CA GLY A 106 -6.85 -8.41 12.28
C GLY A 106 -6.95 -7.78 13.66
N TRP A 107 -7.83 -6.79 13.78
CA TRP A 107 -8.26 -6.23 15.07
C TRP A 107 -8.98 -7.26 15.98
N ASN A 108 -8.99 -8.55 15.62
CA ASN A 108 -9.57 -9.67 16.37
C ASN A 108 -8.84 -10.02 17.67
N LEU A 109 -7.74 -9.35 18.04
CA LEU A 109 -7.08 -9.52 19.35
C LEU A 109 -7.42 -8.42 20.38
N LEU A 110 -8.30 -7.47 20.06
CA LEU A 110 -8.67 -6.38 20.98
C LEU A 110 -10.14 -6.37 21.44
N PHE A 111 -10.99 -7.28 20.94
CA PHE A 111 -12.40 -7.37 21.37
C PHE A 111 -12.82 -8.75 21.93
N ASP A 112 -11.91 -9.73 22.00
CA ASP A 112 -12.17 -11.01 22.67
C ASP A 112 -11.88 -10.95 24.19
N GLY A 113 -12.27 -9.85 24.82
CA GLY A 113 -11.82 -9.54 26.17
C GLY A 113 -12.74 -8.63 26.97
N GLU A 114 -14.06 -8.83 26.95
CA GLU A 114 -14.92 -8.60 28.12
C GLU A 114 -16.07 -9.62 28.09
N ASN A 115 -15.91 -10.69 28.86
CA ASN A 115 -16.98 -11.50 29.42
C ASN A 115 -17.14 -11.15 30.89
#